data_AF-A0A8J5JKN0-F1
#
_entry.id   AF-A0A8J5JKN0-F1
#
_cell.length_a   1.000
_cell.length_b   1.000
_cell.length_c   1.000
_cell.angle_alpha   90.00
_cell.angle_beta   90.00
_cell.angle_gamma   90.00
#
_symmetry.space_group_name_H-M   'P 1'
#
loop_
_entity.id
_entity.type
_entity.pdbx_description
1 polymer ?
#
loop_
_entity_poly.entity_id
_entity_poly.type
_entity_poly.pdbx_seq_one_letter_code
_entity_poly.pdbx_strand_id
1 'polypeptide(L)'
;MKLLVILFSLTALTWAQDQPHCRCGGFITESEEEVEVFNLPTFQVENCEAEQGCRELCRMIVVLYSKLCDGPWEMGEESSNEELCCKGGQYVTCM
;
A
#
# COMPACT_ATOMS: atom_id res chain seq x y z
N MET A 1 39.32 22.75 16.00
CA MET A 1 38.71 22.88 14.67
C MET A 1 38.13 21.57 14.14
N LYS A 2 38.86 20.44 14.13
CA LYS A 2 38.36 19.14 13.64
C LYS A 2 37.10 18.63 14.36
N LEU A 3 37.01 18.82 15.68
CA LEU A 3 35.85 18.39 16.48
C LEU A 3 34.55 19.13 16.12
N LEU A 4 34.64 20.42 15.78
CA LEU A 4 33.48 21.25 15.42
C LEU A 4 32.90 20.85 14.06
N VAL A 5 33.75 20.40 13.13
CA VAL A 5 33.33 19.93 11.81
C VAL A 5 32.52 18.62 11.93
N ILE A 6 32.95 17.70 12.79
CA ILE A 6 32.25 16.43 13.03
C ILE A 6 30.87 16.67 13.66
N LEU A 7 30.79 17.59 14.63
CA LEU A 7 29.53 17.93 15.29
C LEU A 7 28.50 18.53 14.31
N PHE A 8 28.95 19.38 13.38
CA PHE A 8 28.08 19.99 12.37
C PHE A 8 27.61 19.00 11.28
N SER A 9 28.39 17.97 10.95
CA SER A 9 27.98 16.93 9.99
C SER A 9 26.91 15.98 10.55
N LEU A 10 26.93 15.69 11.85
CA LEU A 10 25.96 14.80 12.49
C LEU A 10 24.56 15.42 12.61
N THR A 11 24.49 16.74 12.77
CA THR A 11 23.21 17.44 12.85
C THR A 11 22.50 17.53 11.50
N ALA A 12 23.22 17.68 10.38
CA ALA A 12 22.61 17.79 9.05
C ALA A 12 21.77 16.56 8.63
N LEU A 13 22.01 15.38 9.22
CA LEU A 13 21.32 14.14 8.89
C LEU A 13 19.87 14.07 9.41
N THR A 14 19.48 14.90 10.38
CA THR A 14 18.13 14.85 11.00
C THR A 14 17.04 15.62 10.23
N TRP A 15 17.34 16.21 9.06
CA TRP A 15 16.53 17.27 8.41
C TRP A 15 16.09 16.87 7.00
N ALA A 16 16.44 15.65 6.57
CA ALA A 16 16.03 15.07 5.30
C ALA A 16 14.92 14.02 5.49
N GLN A 17 14.25 14.00 6.65
CA GLN A 17 13.12 13.10 6.90
C GLN A 17 11.89 13.62 6.15
N ASP A 18 11.81 13.24 4.88
CA ASP A 18 10.55 13.22 4.13
C ASP A 18 9.51 12.46 4.97
N GLN A 19 8.28 12.96 5.03
CA GLN A 19 7.25 12.30 5.82
C GLN A 19 6.96 10.93 5.18
N PRO A 20 6.98 9.83 5.95
CA PRO A 20 6.73 8.52 5.36
C PRO A 20 5.30 8.46 4.81
N HIS A 21 5.19 7.88 3.61
CA HIS A 21 3.92 7.66 2.94
C HIS A 21 3.67 6.17 2.83
N CYS A 22 2.42 5.77 3.07
CA CYS A 22 1.96 4.43 2.77
C CYS A 22 1.26 4.42 1.41
N ARG A 23 1.57 3.38 0.63
CA ARG A 23 0.96 3.09 -0.67
C ARG A 23 0.34 1.71 -0.59
N CYS A 24 -0.94 1.60 -0.91
CA CYS A 24 -1.63 0.33 -1.02
C CYS A 24 -1.92 0.03 -2.48
N GLY A 25 -1.78 -1.24 -2.86
CA GLY A 25 -2.18 -1.71 -4.17
C GLY A 25 -2.73 -3.14 -4.07
N GLY A 26 -3.60 -3.49 -5.01
CA GLY A 26 -4.01 -4.87 -5.25
C GLY A 26 -3.18 -5.47 -6.38
N PHE A 27 -2.68 -6.68 -6.18
CA PHE A 27 -1.84 -7.41 -7.12
C PHE A 27 -2.50 -8.74 -7.49
N ILE A 28 -2.29 -9.19 -8.73
CA ILE A 28 -2.68 -10.50 -9.23
C ILE A 28 -1.43 -11.25 -9.71
N THR A 29 -1.45 -12.57 -9.71
CA THR A 29 -0.35 -13.37 -10.26
C THR A 29 -0.73 -13.93 -11.62
N GLU A 30 -0.08 -13.44 -12.69
CA GLU A 30 -0.21 -13.97 -14.04
C GLU A 30 1.08 -14.67 -14.45
N SER A 31 1.02 -15.96 -14.77
CA SER A 31 2.14 -16.69 -15.40
C SER A 31 3.52 -16.44 -14.76
N GLU A 32 3.57 -16.45 -13.41
CA GLU A 32 4.76 -16.20 -12.56
C GLU A 32 5.13 -14.73 -12.30
N GLU A 33 4.38 -13.76 -12.82
CA GLU A 33 4.59 -12.32 -12.55
C GLU A 33 3.45 -11.74 -11.69
N GLU A 34 3.77 -10.80 -10.80
CA GLU A 34 2.77 -10.03 -10.06
C GLU A 34 2.44 -8.72 -10.80
N VAL A 35 1.18 -8.53 -11.14
CA VAL A 35 0.67 -7.32 -11.83
C VAL A 35 -0.18 -6.50 -10.87
N GLU A 36 0.14 -5.22 -10.69
CA GLU A 36 -0.68 -4.28 -9.92
C GLU A 36 -1.94 -3.89 -10.71
N VAL A 37 -3.10 -4.36 -10.26
CA VAL A 37 -4.40 -4.09 -10.91
C VAL A 37 -5.17 -2.96 -10.25
N PHE A 38 -4.77 -2.59 -9.04
CA PHE A 38 -5.44 -1.55 -8.28
C PHE A 38 -4.43 -0.74 -7.47
N ASN A 39 -4.56 0.58 -7.52
CA ASN A 39 -3.70 1.50 -6.78
C ASN A 39 -4.56 2.45 -5.94
N LEU A 40 -4.22 2.59 -4.67
CA LEU A 40 -4.87 3.53 -3.77
C LEU A 40 -4.06 4.81 -3.63
N PRO A 41 -4.74 5.96 -3.39
CA PRO A 41 -4.06 7.19 -3.04
C PRO A 41 -3.12 6.98 -1.85
N THR A 42 -1.94 7.57 -1.92
CA THR A 42 -0.98 7.54 -0.82
C THR A 42 -1.52 8.28 0.39
N PHE A 43 -1.29 7.75 1.58
CA PHE A 43 -1.62 8.41 2.84
C PHE A 43 -0.36 8.62 3.68
N GLN A 44 -0.32 9.75 4.38
CA GLN A 44 0.79 10.06 5.29
C GLN A 44 0.69 9.19 6.53
N VAL A 45 1.83 8.69 7.00
CA VAL A 45 1.96 8.01 8.27
C VAL A 45 2.91 8.77 9.18
N GLU A 46 2.74 8.62 10.50
CA GLU A 46 3.48 9.42 11.49
C GLU A 46 4.99 9.15 11.45
N ASN A 47 5.38 7.90 11.18
CA ASN A 47 6.76 7.44 11.12
C ASN A 47 6.84 6.10 10.35
N CYS A 48 8.06 5.64 10.08
CA CYS A 48 8.29 4.35 9.40
C CYS A 48 7.95 3.13 10.26
N GLU A 49 7.70 3.31 11.57
CA GLU A 49 7.28 2.24 12.49
C GLU A 49 5.78 1.95 12.40
N ALA A 50 5.01 2.85 11.79
CA ALA A 50 3.58 2.70 11.53
C ALA A 50 3.25 1.68 10.41
N GLU A 51 4.20 0.80 10.04
CA GLU A 51 4.03 -0.24 9.02
C GLU A 51 2.80 -1.10 9.28
N GLN A 52 2.59 -1.53 10.53
CA GLN A 52 1.45 -2.38 10.88
C GLN A 52 0.11 -1.66 10.66
N GLY A 53 0.04 -0.36 10.98
CA GLY A 53 -1.14 0.46 10.72
C GLY A 53 -1.39 0.65 9.23
N CYS A 54 -0.32 0.85 8.45
CA CYS A 54 -0.35 0.91 6.99
C CYS A 54 -0.91 -0.39 6.39
N ARG A 55 -0.44 -1.56 6.86
CA ARG A 55 -0.95 -2.88 6.43
C ARG A 55 -2.44 -3.07 6.71
N GLU A 56 -2.90 -2.75 7.93
CA GLU A 56 -4.31 -2.92 8.29
C GLU A 56 -5.22 -1.98 7.47
N LEU A 57 -4.76 -0.77 7.18
CA LEU A 57 -5.50 0.16 6.33
C LEU A 57 -5.59 -0.36 4.89
N CYS A 58 -4.49 -0.89 4.34
CA CYS A 58 -4.52 -1.54 3.01
C CYS A 58 -5.51 -2.70 2.99
N ARG A 59 -5.50 -3.56 4.01
CA ARG A 59 -6.41 -4.70 4.14
C ARG A 59 -7.86 -4.27 4.15
N MET A 60 -8.20 -3.25 4.95
CA MET A 60 -9.56 -2.73 5.05
C MET A 60 -10.08 -2.21 3.70
N ILE A 61 -9.26 -1.47 2.95
CA ILE A 61 -9.70 -0.87 1.69
C ILE A 61 -9.90 -1.93 0.61
N VAL A 62 -9.02 -2.93 0.51
CA VAL A 62 -9.19 -4.04 -0.43
C VAL A 62 -10.50 -4.80 -0.15
N VAL A 63 -10.81 -5.07 1.12
CA VAL A 63 -12.07 -5.72 1.51
C VAL A 63 -13.29 -4.83 1.23
N LEU A 64 -13.19 -3.52 1.46
CA LEU A 64 -14.28 -2.60 1.14
C LEU A 64 -14.51 -2.53 -0.38
N TYR A 65 -13.43 -2.51 -1.15
CA TYR A 65 -13.48 -2.46 -2.61
C TYR A 65 -14.09 -3.75 -3.18
N SER A 66 -13.67 -4.93 -2.70
CA SER A 66 -14.29 -6.19 -3.12
C SER A 66 -15.79 -6.24 -2.78
N LYS A 67 -16.19 -5.75 -1.59
CA LYS A 67 -17.60 -5.66 -1.23
C LYS A 67 -18.40 -4.66 -2.05
N LEU A 68 -17.81 -3.52 -2.42
CA LEU A 68 -18.49 -2.50 -3.22
C LEU A 68 -18.90 -3.05 -4.59
N CYS A 69 -18.06 -3.91 -5.15
CA CYS A 69 -18.21 -4.39 -6.53
C CYS A 69 -19.08 -5.65 -6.63
N ASP A 70 -19.35 -6.34 -5.52
CA ASP A 70 -20.23 -7.51 -5.42
C ASP A 70 -19.87 -8.64 -6.41
N GLY A 71 -18.56 -8.89 -6.57
CA GLY A 71 -18.05 -9.96 -7.41
C GLY A 71 -18.07 -11.32 -6.70
N PRO A 72 -17.96 -12.43 -7.47
CA PRO A 72 -18.07 -13.80 -6.96
C PRO A 72 -16.80 -14.30 -6.24
N TRP A 73 -16.04 -13.39 -5.63
CA TRP A 73 -14.70 -13.68 -5.11
C TRP A 73 -14.74 -14.40 -3.77
N GLU A 74 -13.93 -15.46 -3.65
CA GLU A 74 -13.58 -16.03 -2.36
C GLU A 74 -12.48 -15.18 -1.71
N MET A 75 -12.86 -14.46 -0.65
CA MET A 75 -11.92 -13.67 0.15
C MET A 75 -11.25 -14.57 1.19
N GLY A 76 -9.92 -14.64 1.16
CA GLY A 76 -9.12 -15.11 2.29
C GLY A 76 -8.99 -14.06 3.39
N GLU A 77 -8.24 -14.38 4.45
CA GLU A 77 -8.02 -13.45 5.57
C GLU A 77 -7.19 -12.21 5.16
N GLU A 78 -6.29 -12.38 4.17
CA GLU A 78 -5.32 -11.36 3.74
C GLU A 78 -5.35 -11.05 2.23
N SER A 79 -5.95 -11.90 1.40
CA SER A 79 -5.96 -11.75 -0.06
C SER A 79 -7.23 -12.36 -0.68
N SER A 80 -7.54 -11.99 -1.92
CA SER A 80 -8.44 -12.79 -2.77
C SER A 80 -7.60 -13.76 -3.58
N ASN A 81 -8.09 -14.98 -3.77
CA ASN A 81 -7.47 -15.97 -4.65
C ASN A 81 -7.78 -15.70 -6.14
N GLU A 82 -8.60 -14.69 -6.41
CA GLU A 82 -9.14 -14.37 -7.72
C GLU A 82 -8.95 -12.89 -8.04
N GLU A 83 -8.92 -12.55 -9.33
CA GLU A 83 -8.75 -11.17 -9.78
C GLU A 83 -9.96 -10.29 -9.44
N LEU A 84 -9.71 -9.20 -8.70
CA LEU A 84 -10.76 -8.24 -8.29
C LEU A 84 -11.08 -7.23 -9.40
N CYS A 85 -11.75 -7.68 -10.46
CA CYS A 85 -12.15 -6.81 -11.57
C CYS A 85 -13.41 -6.00 -11.25
N CYS A 86 -13.22 -4.68 -11.12
CA CYS A 86 -14.30 -3.75 -10.80
C CYS A 86 -14.24 -2.46 -11.62
N LYS A 87 -15.38 -2.05 -12.16
CA LYS A 87 -15.52 -0.81 -12.93
C LYS A 87 -16.74 -0.03 -12.47
N GLY A 88 -16.52 1.18 -11.96
CA GLY A 88 -17.61 2.05 -11.50
C GLY A 88 -18.39 1.48 -10.31
N GLY A 89 -17.76 0.66 -9.46
CA GLY A 89 -18.41 0.01 -8.33
C GLY A 89 -19.25 -1.21 -8.71
N GLN A 90 -19.02 -1.81 -9.88
CA GLN A 90 -19.66 -3.05 -10.30
C GLN A 90 -18.60 -4.06 -10.73
N TYR A 91 -18.82 -5.33 -10.37
CA TYR A 91 -18.05 -6.44 -10.88
C TYR A 91 -18.11 -6.47 -12.42
N VAL A 92 -16.96 -6.66 -13.02
CA VAL A 92 -16.82 -6.95 -14.45
C VAL A 92 -15.95 -8.19 -14.59
N THR A 93 -16.24 -9.03 -15.59
CA THR A 93 -15.35 -10.16 -15.89
C THR A 93 -13.98 -9.64 -16.31
N CYS A 94 -12.93 -10.17 -15.70
CA CYS A 94 -11.56 -9.93 -16.11
C CYS A 94 -11.39 -10.44 -17.54
N MET A 95 -10.91 -9.57 -18.45
CA MET A 95 -10.73 -9.89 -19.87
C MET A 95 -9.26 -9.92 -20.22
#